data_AF-A0A4Y9IXN1-F1
#
_entry.id   AF-A0A4Y9IXN1-F1
#
_cell.length_a   1.000
_cell.length_b   1.000
_cell.length_c   1.000
_cell.angle_alpha   90.00
_cell.angle_beta   90.00
_cell.angle_gamma   90.00
#
_symmetry.space_group_name_H-M   'P 1'
#
loop_
_entity.id
_entity.type
_entity.pdbx_description
1 polymer ?
#
loop_
_entity_poly.entity_id
_entity_poly.type
_entity_poly.pdbx_seq_one_letter_code
_entity_poly.pdbx_strand_id
1 'polypeptide(L)'
;MINLIRIILLASILSVVVVGCGGGRKSESVAPRQTAEDTVIATVPQVVRGRIVEDTVIGHWTIKALKDSNDVIVGRHDWAVRDSSVFLTLSYDRNIVYSDKEIRTKDLVGNEGEYMMQWGGEVFWDSDSAIYLSFGCVLPDTDDGWNMLYQILPDGTSNIIVIDVYMGVDGFYVVADFMALYLNERAVGASSADLKRLYGQYCTKELAEELSAGAFPIVLDDTDFRHAYKTIHIEPQDGFTGLPLEKYSFEVKFKPNPNDDNVTDILYMEVDGSTNKIIKIEAIGRKVI
;
A
#
# COMPACT_ATOMS: atom_id res chain seq x y z
N MET A 1 26.15 -16.26 44.79
CA MET A 1 27.55 -16.53 45.21
C MET A 1 27.55 -17.66 46.22
N ILE A 2 27.71 -18.90 45.74
CA ILE A 2 27.85 -20.13 46.53
C ILE A 2 28.86 -21.01 45.76
N ASN A 3 29.91 -21.46 46.47
CA ASN A 3 30.83 -22.60 46.24
C ASN A 3 31.63 -22.65 44.92
N LEU A 4 32.96 -22.43 44.91
CA LEU A 4 34.07 -23.30 45.36
C LEU A 4 34.22 -24.60 44.54
N ILE A 5 35.38 -24.79 43.86
CA ILE A 5 36.30 -25.98 43.88
C ILE A 5 37.07 -26.24 42.54
N ARG A 6 38.42 -26.30 42.66
CA ARG A 6 39.51 -27.01 41.86
C ARG A 6 39.86 -26.51 40.44
N ILE A 7 41.04 -25.93 40.14
CA ILE A 7 42.46 -26.43 40.05
C ILE A 7 42.57 -27.71 39.18
N ILE A 8 43.24 -27.75 38.01
CA ILE A 8 44.68 -28.02 37.73
C ILE A 8 44.90 -27.88 36.18
N LEU A 9 45.70 -26.93 35.65
CA LEU A 9 47.07 -27.06 35.10
C LEU A 9 47.37 -28.28 34.19
N LEU A 10 47.68 -28.08 32.89
CA LEU A 10 49.00 -28.40 32.29
C LEU A 10 49.08 -28.11 30.78
N ALA A 11 50.27 -27.68 30.36
CA ALA A 11 50.71 -27.33 29.01
C ALA A 11 51.52 -28.47 28.35
N SER A 12 51.65 -28.45 27.01
CA SER A 12 52.79 -28.91 26.14
C SER A 12 52.26 -29.12 24.69
N ILE A 13 52.55 -28.29 23.69
CA ILE A 13 53.77 -28.08 22.85
C ILE A 13 54.30 -29.35 22.15
N LEU A 14 54.29 -29.34 20.80
CA LEU A 14 55.40 -29.51 19.82
C LEU A 14 54.85 -30.09 18.49
N SER A 15 54.88 -29.31 17.39
CA SER A 15 55.88 -29.36 16.29
C SER A 15 55.57 -30.47 15.27
N VAL A 16 55.67 -30.26 13.95
CA VAL A 16 56.92 -30.24 13.18
C VAL A 16 56.71 -29.54 11.83
N VAL A 17 57.66 -28.67 11.50
CA VAL A 17 57.93 -28.12 10.17
C VAL A 17 58.57 -29.21 9.31
N VAL A 18 58.05 -29.46 8.11
CA VAL A 18 58.80 -30.16 7.06
C VAL A 18 59.15 -29.15 5.98
N VAL A 19 60.44 -28.80 5.96
CA VAL A 19 61.13 -28.21 4.81
C VAL A 19 61.60 -29.36 3.92
N GLY A 20 61.20 -29.34 2.65
CA GLY A 20 61.78 -30.14 1.59
C GLY A 20 62.19 -29.22 0.43
N CYS A 21 63.49 -28.98 0.29
CA CYS A 21 64.07 -28.34 -0.89
C CYS A 21 64.27 -29.36 -2.02
N GLY A 22 63.91 -29.01 -3.26
CA GLY A 22 64.42 -29.73 -4.44
C GLY A 22 63.60 -29.63 -5.73
N GLY A 23 63.81 -28.56 -6.50
CA GLY A 23 63.95 -28.61 -7.97
C GLY A 23 62.71 -28.80 -8.85
N GLY A 24 62.34 -27.75 -9.60
CA GLY A 24 61.52 -27.92 -10.81
C GLY A 24 60.79 -26.66 -11.26
N ARG A 25 61.41 -25.90 -12.17
CA ARG A 25 60.86 -24.72 -12.88
C ARG A 25 59.38 -24.89 -13.29
N LYS A 26 58.58 -23.84 -13.08
CA LYS A 26 57.69 -23.26 -14.10
C LYS A 26 57.29 -21.84 -13.71
N SER A 27 57.42 -20.96 -14.69
CA SER A 27 57.10 -19.54 -14.64
C SER A 27 55.59 -19.36 -14.69
N GLU A 28 55.02 -18.60 -13.75
CA GLU A 28 53.68 -18.04 -13.89
C GLU A 28 53.68 -16.59 -13.40
N SER A 29 53.00 -15.77 -14.19
CA SER A 29 53.03 -14.30 -14.19
C SER A 29 52.50 -13.69 -12.90
N VAL A 30 53.18 -12.66 -12.41
CA VAL A 30 52.69 -11.74 -11.38
C VAL A 30 51.49 -10.97 -11.94
N ALA A 31 50.29 -11.24 -11.42
CA ALA A 31 49.14 -10.38 -11.64
C ALA A 31 49.35 -9.03 -10.92
N PRO A 32 48.99 -7.88 -11.53
CA PRO A 32 49.15 -6.59 -10.89
C PRO A 32 48.20 -6.48 -9.69
N ARG A 33 48.78 -6.10 -8.55
CA ARG A 33 48.10 -5.80 -7.29
C ARG A 33 47.19 -4.59 -7.53
N GLN A 34 45.88 -4.80 -7.61
CA GLN A 34 44.90 -3.70 -7.56
C GLN A 34 44.94 -3.11 -6.15
N THR A 35 45.59 -1.95 -6.02
CA THR A 35 45.39 -1.04 -4.90
C THR A 35 43.96 -0.51 -5.03
N ALA A 36 43.04 -1.00 -4.20
CA ALA A 36 41.76 -0.36 -4.00
C ALA A 36 42.03 0.99 -3.33
N GLU A 37 41.87 2.07 -4.09
CA GLU A 37 41.77 3.40 -3.51
C GLU A 37 40.50 3.41 -2.65
N ASP A 38 40.72 3.47 -1.33
CA ASP A 38 39.69 3.56 -0.31
C ASP A 38 38.98 4.91 -0.50
N THR A 39 37.97 4.91 -1.37
CA THR A 39 37.12 6.07 -1.59
C THR A 39 36.27 6.16 -0.34
N VAL A 40 36.68 7.01 0.60
CA VAL A 40 35.85 7.40 1.74
C VAL A 40 34.62 8.08 1.16
N ILE A 41 33.58 7.30 0.89
CA ILE A 41 32.23 7.81 0.71
C ILE A 41 31.93 8.49 2.02
N ALA A 42 31.99 9.82 2.03
CA ALA A 42 31.51 10.62 3.14
C ALA A 42 30.07 10.15 3.40
N THR A 43 29.89 9.39 4.48
CA THR A 43 28.57 8.98 4.93
C THR A 43 27.86 10.28 5.25
N VAL A 44 26.99 10.73 4.33
CA VAL A 44 25.99 11.74 4.66
C VAL A 44 25.33 11.23 5.93
N PRO A 45 25.34 11.99 7.05
CA PRO A 45 24.73 11.51 8.27
C PRO A 45 23.30 11.13 7.91
N GLN A 46 22.99 9.84 8.01
CA GLN A 46 21.61 9.38 7.93
C GLN A 46 20.92 10.09 9.08
N VAL A 47 20.16 11.13 8.76
CA VAL A 47 19.18 11.64 9.69
C VAL A 47 18.27 10.45 9.94
N VAL A 48 18.36 9.87 11.14
CA VAL A 48 17.40 8.86 11.58
C VAL A 48 16.09 9.62 11.75
N ARG A 49 15.33 9.74 10.66
CA ARG A 49 14.03 10.39 10.64
C ARG A 49 12.97 9.38 10.99
N GLY A 50 12.11 9.76 11.93
CA GLY A 50 10.83 9.10 12.17
C GLY A 50 10.87 7.61 12.49
N ARG A 51 9.67 7.07 12.62
CA ARG A 51 9.39 5.65 12.70
C ARG A 51 9.31 5.08 11.28
N ILE A 52 9.91 3.92 11.05
CA ILE A 52 9.68 3.13 9.82
C ILE A 52 8.23 2.66 9.85
N VAL A 53 7.43 3.11 8.87
CA VAL A 53 6.09 2.60 8.61
C VAL A 53 6.17 1.44 7.63
N GLU A 54 6.93 1.61 6.55
CA GLU A 54 7.23 0.56 5.59
C GLU A 54 8.67 0.57 5.12
N ASP A 55 9.23 -0.62 4.92
CA ASP A 55 10.54 -0.85 4.31
C ASP A 55 10.53 -2.25 3.66
N THR A 56 10.05 -2.31 2.41
CA THR A 56 9.73 -3.57 1.74
C THR A 56 9.95 -3.51 0.22
N VAL A 57 10.00 -4.68 -0.40
CA VAL A 57 10.01 -4.87 -1.85
C VAL A 57 8.84 -5.78 -2.22
N ILE A 58 7.93 -5.28 -3.06
CA ILE A 58 6.73 -5.99 -3.50
C ILE A 58 6.64 -5.89 -5.02
N GLY A 59 6.74 -7.02 -5.71
CA GLY A 59 6.80 -7.05 -7.17
C GLY A 59 7.93 -6.15 -7.70
N HIS A 60 7.55 -5.16 -8.52
CA HIS A 60 8.45 -4.18 -9.12
C HIS A 60 8.77 -2.98 -8.20
N TRP A 61 8.05 -2.84 -7.09
CA TRP A 61 8.14 -1.71 -6.18
C TRP A 61 9.15 -1.96 -5.06
N THR A 62 10.05 -1.01 -4.84
CA THR A 62 10.82 -0.87 -3.59
C THR A 62 10.28 0.34 -2.85
N ILE A 63 9.89 0.14 -1.60
CA ILE A 63 9.10 1.10 -0.83
C ILE A 63 9.77 1.34 0.50
N LYS A 64 9.97 2.62 0.82
CA LYS A 64 10.32 3.05 2.16
C LYS A 64 9.48 4.25 2.56
N ALA A 65 8.75 4.12 3.66
CA ALA A 65 7.94 5.17 4.26
C ALA A 65 8.39 5.42 5.71
N LEU A 66 8.80 6.64 6.00
CA LEU A 66 9.17 7.08 7.35
C LEU A 66 8.16 8.10 7.84
N LYS A 67 7.57 7.89 9.01
CA LYS A 67 6.64 8.85 9.63
C LYS A 67 7.30 9.58 10.77
N ASP A 68 7.28 10.91 10.74
CA ASP A 68 7.82 11.76 11.81
C ASP A 68 6.89 12.94 12.10
N SER A 69 7.02 13.53 13.28
CA SER A 69 6.28 14.75 13.61
C SER A 69 6.82 15.94 12.81
N ASN A 70 5.94 16.85 12.40
CA ASN A 70 6.31 18.04 11.62
C ASN A 70 6.10 19.32 12.45
N ASP A 71 6.23 20.51 11.83
CA ASP A 71 6.14 21.80 12.53
C ASP A 71 4.71 22.35 12.70
N VAL A 72 3.70 21.67 12.14
CA VAL A 72 2.29 22.09 12.23
C VAL A 72 1.70 21.64 13.56
N ILE A 73 0.89 22.52 14.14
CA ILE A 73 0.11 22.25 15.34
C ILE A 73 -1.36 22.13 14.93
N VAL A 74 -1.99 21.05 15.36
CA VAL A 74 -3.42 20.77 15.18
C VAL A 74 -4.12 20.99 16.51
N GLY A 75 -5.24 21.71 16.49
CA GLY A 75 -6.09 21.95 17.66
C GLY A 75 -6.40 23.40 17.98
N ARG A 76 -7.28 23.60 18.97
CA ARG A 76 -7.72 24.92 19.46
C ARG A 76 -7.23 25.14 20.89
N HIS A 77 -7.32 26.39 21.36
CA HIS A 77 -6.67 26.99 22.54
C HIS A 77 -6.47 26.16 23.82
N ASP A 78 -7.20 25.07 24.04
CA ASP A 78 -7.15 24.17 25.21
C ASP A 78 -6.42 22.84 24.96
N TRP A 79 -6.12 22.46 23.71
CA TRP A 79 -5.33 21.28 23.35
C TRP A 79 -4.59 21.50 22.02
N ALA A 80 -3.30 21.16 22.00
CA ALA A 80 -2.42 21.35 20.85
C ALA A 80 -1.56 20.11 20.65
N VAL A 81 -1.73 19.44 19.52
CA VAL A 81 -0.94 18.27 19.13
C VAL A 81 -0.11 18.59 17.90
N ARG A 82 1.07 17.98 17.79
CA ARG A 82 1.94 18.14 16.64
C ARG A 82 1.48 17.20 15.53
N ASP A 83 1.30 17.71 14.32
CA ASP A 83 0.97 16.89 13.17
C ASP A 83 2.16 16.03 12.73
N SER A 84 1.93 15.10 11.81
CA SER A 84 2.95 14.23 11.24
C SER A 84 3.09 14.40 9.73
N SER A 85 4.29 14.09 9.23
CA SER A 85 4.58 13.92 7.81
C SER A 85 5.05 12.49 7.55
N VAL A 86 4.82 12.01 6.33
CA VAL A 86 5.39 10.75 5.83
C VAL A 86 6.37 11.06 4.71
N PHE A 87 7.60 10.57 4.85
CA PHE A 87 8.66 10.72 3.86
C PHE A 87 8.76 9.44 3.03
N LEU A 88 8.45 9.54 1.74
CA LEU A 88 8.40 8.43 0.80
C LEU A 88 9.67 8.37 -0.05
N THR A 89 10.33 7.22 -0.04
CA THR A 89 11.34 6.85 -1.03
C THR A 89 10.84 5.62 -1.78
N LEU A 90 10.57 5.79 -3.07
CA LEU A 90 9.95 4.77 -3.92
C LEU A 90 10.78 4.58 -5.18
N SER A 91 10.92 3.33 -5.62
CA SER A 91 11.42 3.02 -6.95
C SER A 91 10.64 1.90 -7.61
N TYR A 92 10.53 1.97 -8.93
CA TYR A 92 9.92 0.95 -9.78
C TYR A 92 10.98 0.41 -10.75
N ASP A 93 11.25 -0.89 -10.75
CA ASP A 93 12.29 -1.51 -11.59
C ASP A 93 13.67 -0.82 -11.54
N ARG A 94 14.04 -0.32 -10.35
CA ARG A 94 15.26 0.47 -10.08
C ARG A 94 15.23 1.93 -10.54
N ASN A 95 14.15 2.39 -11.18
CA ASN A 95 13.95 3.81 -11.47
C ASN A 95 13.37 4.49 -10.24
N ILE A 96 14.02 5.56 -9.78
CA ILE A 96 13.54 6.35 -8.64
C ILE A 96 12.24 7.05 -9.06
N VAL A 97 11.16 6.76 -8.36
CA VAL A 97 9.86 7.42 -8.51
C VAL A 97 9.81 8.62 -7.58
N TYR A 98 10.07 8.41 -6.29
CA TYR A 98 10.21 9.45 -5.28
C TYR A 98 11.49 9.27 -4.47
N SER A 99 12.12 10.38 -4.11
CA SER A 99 13.28 10.41 -3.22
C SER A 99 12.97 11.36 -2.07
N ASP A 100 12.79 10.81 -0.87
CA ASP A 100 12.48 11.55 0.36
C ASP A 100 11.31 12.56 0.19
N LYS A 101 10.28 12.18 -0.59
CA LYS A 101 9.11 13.04 -0.83
C LYS A 101 8.30 13.13 0.46
N GLU A 102 8.20 14.32 1.02
CA GLU A 102 7.34 14.60 2.16
C GLU A 102 5.87 14.65 1.71
N ILE A 103 5.02 13.91 2.42
CA ILE A 103 3.56 13.95 2.34
C ILE A 103 3.06 14.49 3.67
N ARG A 104 2.34 15.61 3.60
CA ARG A 104 1.72 16.29 4.75
C ARG A 104 0.21 16.22 4.66
N THR A 105 -0.48 16.54 5.75
CA THR A 105 -1.94 16.57 5.79
C THR A 105 -2.55 17.47 4.70
N LYS A 106 -1.98 18.64 4.43
CA LYS A 106 -2.46 19.51 3.32
C LYS A 106 -2.41 18.85 1.94
N ASP A 107 -1.47 17.94 1.73
CA ASP A 107 -1.31 17.27 0.43
C ASP A 107 -2.44 16.24 0.23
N LEU A 108 -3.08 15.80 1.32
CA LEU A 108 -4.12 14.78 1.33
C LEU A 108 -5.53 15.38 1.42
N VAL A 109 -5.75 16.32 2.36
CA VAL A 109 -7.09 16.88 2.66
C VAL A 109 -7.24 18.36 2.26
N GLY A 110 -6.17 19.00 1.75
CA GLY A 110 -6.20 20.36 1.20
C GLY A 110 -5.86 21.48 2.19
N ASN A 111 -5.76 21.19 3.50
CA ASN A 111 -5.37 22.16 4.53
C ASN A 111 -4.52 21.54 5.65
N GLU A 112 -3.84 22.39 6.43
CA GLU A 112 -3.04 22.04 7.61
C GLU A 112 -3.69 22.63 8.88
N GLY A 113 -3.48 21.99 10.03
CA GLY A 113 -3.87 22.51 11.35
C GLY A 113 -5.30 22.19 11.81
N GLU A 114 -6.12 21.59 10.94
CA GLU A 114 -7.47 21.09 11.30
C GLU A 114 -7.47 19.59 11.60
N TYR A 115 -6.95 18.79 10.66
CA TYR A 115 -6.79 17.36 10.80
C TYR A 115 -5.35 17.00 11.18
N MET A 116 -5.19 15.88 11.88
CA MET A 116 -3.91 15.29 12.22
C MET A 116 -3.74 13.96 11.47
N MET A 117 -2.57 13.73 10.88
CA MET A 117 -2.24 12.45 10.25
C MET A 117 -2.01 11.36 11.31
N GLN A 118 -3.03 10.54 11.53
CA GLN A 118 -3.02 9.46 12.52
C GLN A 118 -2.24 8.23 12.04
N TRP A 119 -2.38 7.84 10.78
CA TRP A 119 -1.56 6.82 10.11
C TRP A 119 -1.25 7.25 8.67
N GLY A 120 -0.31 6.57 8.01
CA GLY A 120 0.14 6.99 6.70
C GLY A 120 1.38 6.26 6.21
N GLY A 121 1.34 5.80 4.97
CA GLY A 121 2.46 5.21 4.26
C GLY A 121 2.48 3.69 4.25
N GLU A 122 1.49 3.03 4.88
CA GLU A 122 1.31 1.58 4.80
C GLU A 122 0.86 1.16 3.40
N VAL A 123 1.41 0.06 2.86
CA VAL A 123 0.96 -0.48 1.57
C VAL A 123 -0.43 -1.07 1.73
N PHE A 124 -1.40 -0.51 1.01
CA PHE A 124 -2.77 -1.00 0.98
C PHE A 124 -2.99 -2.00 -0.16
N TRP A 125 -2.52 -1.63 -1.35
CA TRP A 125 -2.60 -2.46 -2.55
C TRP A 125 -1.41 -2.15 -3.46
N ASP A 126 -1.02 -3.12 -4.26
CA ASP A 126 -0.01 -2.99 -5.30
C ASP A 126 -0.52 -3.68 -6.57
N SER A 127 -0.03 -3.22 -7.71
CA SER A 127 -0.14 -3.87 -9.02
C SER A 127 1.09 -3.51 -9.85
N ASP A 128 1.22 -4.13 -11.02
CA ASP A 128 2.27 -3.72 -11.96
C ASP A 128 2.06 -2.28 -12.45
N SER A 129 0.84 -1.75 -12.35
CA SER A 129 0.46 -0.44 -12.87
C SER A 129 0.46 0.68 -11.81
N ALA A 130 0.33 0.34 -10.52
CA ALA A 130 0.24 1.33 -9.46
C ALA A 130 0.60 0.74 -8.08
N ILE A 131 0.93 1.62 -7.14
CA ILE A 131 0.93 1.32 -5.70
C ILE A 131 -0.05 2.24 -4.99
N TYR A 132 -0.73 1.72 -3.97
CA TYR A 132 -1.71 2.44 -3.17
C TYR A 132 -1.25 2.40 -1.72
N LEU A 133 -0.96 3.57 -1.17
CA LEU A 133 -0.59 3.71 0.24
C LEU A 133 -1.78 4.23 1.04
N SER A 134 -2.06 3.63 2.20
CA SER A 134 -3.12 4.07 3.10
C SER A 134 -2.69 5.30 3.89
N PHE A 135 -3.62 6.24 4.06
CA PHE A 135 -3.47 7.43 4.90
C PHE A 135 -4.76 7.73 5.66
N GLY A 136 -4.59 8.23 6.89
CA GLY A 136 -5.69 8.64 7.75
C GLY A 136 -5.46 9.99 8.40
N CYS A 137 -6.34 10.93 8.12
CA CYS A 137 -6.30 12.28 8.69
C CYS A 137 -7.58 12.54 9.49
N VAL A 138 -7.48 12.61 10.82
CA VAL A 138 -8.64 12.74 11.72
C VAL A 138 -8.59 14.04 12.50
N LEU A 139 -9.76 14.55 12.89
CA LEU A 139 -9.84 15.58 13.92
C LEU A 139 -9.32 14.96 15.23
N PRO A 140 -8.46 15.66 15.98
CA PRO A 140 -7.93 15.07 17.21
C PRO A 140 -9.03 14.75 18.23
N ASP A 141 -8.83 13.64 18.94
CA ASP A 141 -9.77 13.07 19.91
C ASP A 141 -11.16 12.70 19.34
N THR A 142 -11.28 12.51 18.02
CA THR A 142 -12.48 12.00 17.37
C THR A 142 -12.16 10.87 16.38
N ASP A 143 -13.21 10.15 15.97
CA ASP A 143 -13.17 9.21 14.85
C ASP A 143 -13.57 9.88 13.51
N ASP A 144 -13.72 11.21 13.51
CA ASP A 144 -14.15 12.00 12.34
C ASP A 144 -12.93 12.42 11.52
N GLY A 145 -12.92 12.06 10.23
CA GLY A 145 -11.79 12.30 9.38
C GLY A 145 -11.87 11.63 8.02
N TRP A 146 -10.70 11.51 7.42
CA TRP A 146 -10.51 11.08 6.05
C TRP A 146 -9.71 9.79 6.02
N ASN A 147 -10.28 8.76 5.40
CA ASN A 147 -9.57 7.54 5.02
C ASN A 147 -9.26 7.63 3.54
N MET A 148 -8.00 7.49 3.17
CA MET A 148 -7.56 7.75 1.79
C MET A 148 -6.56 6.71 1.31
N LEU A 149 -6.62 6.42 0.02
CA LEU A 149 -5.53 5.80 -0.71
C LEU A 149 -4.80 6.86 -1.53
N TYR A 150 -3.48 6.88 -1.37
CA TYR A 150 -2.58 7.63 -2.22
C TYR A 150 -2.05 6.69 -3.31
N GLN A 151 -2.66 6.77 -4.49
CA GLN A 151 -2.24 6.02 -5.68
C GLN A 151 -1.01 6.70 -6.29
N ILE A 152 0.00 5.90 -6.64
CA ILE A 152 1.23 6.36 -7.29
C ILE A 152 1.52 5.43 -8.47
N LEU A 153 1.74 6.00 -9.65
CA LEU A 153 2.08 5.27 -10.86
C LEU A 153 3.61 5.19 -11.04
N PRO A 154 4.13 4.27 -11.87
CA PRO A 154 5.57 4.12 -12.12
C PRO A 154 6.26 5.39 -12.64
N ASP A 155 5.53 6.31 -13.26
CA ASP A 155 6.04 7.60 -13.75
C ASP A 155 6.04 8.71 -12.68
N GLY A 156 5.55 8.43 -11.47
CA GLY A 156 5.44 9.38 -10.38
C GLY A 156 4.15 10.22 -10.39
N THR A 157 3.26 10.01 -11.35
CA THR A 157 1.90 10.58 -11.30
C THR A 157 1.18 10.01 -10.08
N SER A 158 0.48 10.86 -9.35
CA SER A 158 -0.25 10.45 -8.14
C SER A 158 -1.68 10.92 -8.13
N ASN A 159 -2.51 10.19 -7.40
CA ASN A 159 -3.91 10.52 -7.21
C ASN A 159 -4.34 10.19 -5.76
N ILE A 160 -5.30 10.95 -5.24
CA ILE A 160 -5.89 10.73 -3.91
C ILE A 160 -7.30 10.20 -4.10
N ILE A 161 -7.58 9.08 -3.44
CA ILE A 161 -8.85 8.38 -3.46
C ILE A 161 -9.36 8.38 -2.03
N VAL A 162 -10.45 9.11 -1.77
CA VAL A 162 -11.13 9.02 -0.48
C VAL A 162 -11.92 7.72 -0.47
N ILE A 163 -11.71 6.89 0.55
CA ILE A 163 -12.52 5.70 0.81
C ILE A 163 -13.59 6.08 1.81
N ASP A 164 -14.84 5.87 1.42
CA ASP A 164 -15.95 6.05 2.33
C ASP A 164 -15.93 4.96 3.40
N VAL A 165 -16.08 5.37 4.65
CA VAL A 165 -16.07 4.48 5.80
C VAL A 165 -17.44 4.59 6.46
N TYR A 166 -18.26 3.57 6.23
CA TYR A 166 -19.57 3.49 6.86
C TYR A 166 -19.49 2.60 8.10
N MET A 167 -19.22 3.22 9.25
CA MET A 167 -19.10 2.51 10.53
C MET A 167 -20.39 1.75 10.87
N GLY A 168 -20.25 0.52 11.36
CA GLY A 168 -21.36 -0.31 11.82
C GLY A 168 -22.14 -1.02 10.70
N VAL A 169 -21.66 -0.95 9.45
CA VAL A 169 -22.24 -1.70 8.33
C VAL A 169 -21.23 -2.71 7.81
N ASP A 170 -21.40 -3.94 8.29
CA ASP A 170 -20.60 -5.08 7.86
C ASP A 170 -20.68 -5.25 6.34
N GLY A 171 -19.57 -5.67 5.73
CA GLY A 171 -19.45 -5.83 4.28
C GLY A 171 -19.27 -4.53 3.48
N PHE A 172 -19.59 -3.35 4.03
CA PHE A 172 -19.48 -2.07 3.31
C PHE A 172 -18.06 -1.80 2.82
N TYR A 173 -17.07 -1.96 3.70
CA TYR A 173 -15.66 -1.74 3.38
C TYR A 173 -15.18 -2.61 2.22
N VAL A 174 -15.64 -3.86 2.16
CA VAL A 174 -15.27 -4.80 1.09
C VAL A 174 -15.74 -4.27 -0.26
N VAL A 175 -16.96 -3.73 -0.33
CA VAL A 175 -17.53 -3.12 -1.54
C VAL A 175 -16.83 -1.81 -1.89
N ALA A 176 -16.62 -0.93 -0.91
CA ALA A 176 -15.98 0.36 -1.11
C ALA A 176 -14.55 0.21 -1.62
N ASP A 177 -13.74 -0.62 -0.96
CA ASP A 177 -12.36 -0.89 -1.33
C ASP A 177 -12.27 -1.54 -2.72
N PHE A 178 -13.10 -2.57 -2.95
CA PHE A 178 -13.13 -3.26 -4.23
C PHE A 178 -13.45 -2.30 -5.38
N MET A 179 -14.51 -1.50 -5.26
CA MET A 179 -14.94 -0.59 -6.32
C MET A 179 -13.93 0.54 -6.54
N ALA A 180 -13.36 1.07 -5.47
CA ALA A 180 -12.31 2.09 -5.56
C ALA A 180 -11.08 1.54 -6.29
N LEU A 181 -10.55 0.39 -5.89
CA LEU A 181 -9.40 -0.23 -6.55
C LEU A 181 -9.74 -0.64 -7.98
N TYR A 182 -10.87 -1.30 -8.20
CA TYR A 182 -11.28 -1.78 -9.52
C TYR A 182 -11.35 -0.65 -10.54
N LEU A 183 -12.07 0.44 -10.23
CA LEU A 183 -12.22 1.56 -11.17
C LEU A 183 -10.88 2.28 -11.43
N ASN A 184 -10.02 2.41 -10.42
CA ASN A 184 -8.71 3.04 -10.60
C ASN A 184 -7.73 2.16 -11.38
N GLU A 185 -7.68 0.85 -11.11
CA GLU A 185 -6.90 -0.12 -11.89
C GLU A 185 -7.37 -0.15 -13.36
N ARG A 186 -8.68 -0.14 -13.58
CA ARG A 186 -9.26 -0.04 -14.94
C ARG A 186 -8.86 1.26 -15.63
N ALA A 187 -8.87 2.39 -14.91
CA ALA A 187 -8.52 3.71 -15.47
C ALA A 187 -7.04 3.82 -15.88
N VAL A 188 -6.15 3.12 -15.19
CA VAL A 188 -4.69 3.12 -15.50
C VAL A 188 -4.28 1.98 -16.44
N GLY A 189 -5.23 1.17 -16.91
CA GLY A 189 -4.98 0.09 -17.87
C GLY A 189 -4.31 -1.13 -17.25
N ALA A 190 -4.67 -1.49 -16.01
CA ALA A 190 -4.13 -2.65 -15.31
C ALA A 190 -4.22 -3.95 -16.10
N SER A 191 -3.25 -4.83 -15.89
CA SER A 191 -3.19 -6.11 -16.58
C SER A 191 -4.34 -7.04 -16.17
N SER A 192 -4.71 -7.98 -17.03
CA SER A 192 -5.68 -9.03 -16.66
C SER A 192 -5.22 -9.87 -15.47
N ALA A 193 -3.90 -9.99 -15.24
CA ALA A 193 -3.33 -10.69 -14.10
C ALA A 193 -3.55 -9.91 -12.79
N ASP A 194 -3.37 -8.60 -12.81
CA ASP A 194 -3.63 -7.72 -11.66
C ASP A 194 -5.11 -7.71 -11.30
N LEU A 195 -5.99 -7.58 -12.29
CA LEU A 195 -7.43 -7.65 -12.08
C LEU A 195 -7.85 -9.01 -11.51
N LYS A 196 -7.26 -10.11 -11.98
CA LYS A 196 -7.50 -11.45 -11.41
C LYS A 196 -7.06 -11.54 -9.94
N ARG A 197 -5.93 -10.92 -9.57
CA ARG A 197 -5.49 -10.86 -8.17
C ARG A 197 -6.47 -10.05 -7.33
N LEU A 198 -6.94 -8.92 -7.85
CA LEU A 198 -7.95 -8.09 -7.21
C LEU A 198 -9.24 -8.87 -6.96
N TYR A 199 -9.74 -9.60 -7.96
CA TYR A 199 -10.92 -10.46 -7.80
C TYR A 199 -10.70 -11.52 -6.72
N GLY A 200 -9.55 -12.21 -6.70
CA GLY A 200 -9.24 -13.17 -5.64
C GLY A 200 -9.16 -12.56 -4.24
N GLN A 201 -8.75 -11.30 -4.13
CA GLN A 201 -8.65 -10.58 -2.86
C GLN A 201 -10.02 -10.19 -2.30
N TYR A 202 -11.01 -9.87 -3.13
CA TYR A 202 -12.29 -9.32 -2.64
C TYR A 202 -13.49 -10.22 -2.86
N CYS A 203 -13.45 -11.11 -3.86
CA CYS A 203 -14.55 -12.00 -4.22
C CYS A 203 -14.36 -13.41 -3.64
N THR A 204 -15.44 -14.20 -3.61
CA THR A 204 -15.33 -15.65 -3.43
C THR A 204 -14.62 -16.28 -4.62
N LYS A 205 -14.13 -17.50 -4.42
CA LYS A 205 -13.36 -18.21 -5.44
C LYS A 205 -14.17 -18.37 -6.73
N GLU A 206 -15.44 -18.76 -6.60
CA GLU A 206 -16.35 -18.98 -7.72
C GLU A 206 -16.54 -17.70 -8.54
N LEU A 207 -16.88 -16.59 -7.87
CA LEU A 207 -17.06 -15.29 -8.53
C LEU A 207 -15.76 -14.77 -9.14
N ALA A 208 -14.62 -14.91 -8.45
CA ALA A 208 -13.33 -14.50 -8.96
C ALA A 208 -12.94 -15.26 -10.23
N GLU A 209 -13.24 -16.55 -10.31
CA GLU A 209 -13.02 -17.38 -11.50
C GLU A 209 -13.89 -16.94 -12.67
N GLU A 210 -15.18 -16.65 -12.44
CA GLU A 210 -16.10 -16.14 -13.46
C GLU A 210 -15.66 -14.78 -14.03
N LEU A 211 -15.31 -13.84 -13.15
CA LEU A 211 -14.82 -12.51 -13.53
C LEU A 211 -13.49 -12.60 -14.30
N SER A 212 -12.58 -13.48 -13.85
CA SER A 212 -11.30 -13.71 -14.53
C SER A 212 -11.45 -14.35 -15.90
N ALA A 213 -12.51 -15.14 -16.10
CA ALA A 213 -12.86 -15.73 -17.39
C ALA A 213 -13.58 -14.75 -18.33
N GLY A 214 -13.91 -13.54 -17.85
CA GLY A 214 -14.69 -12.57 -18.60
C GLY A 214 -16.12 -13.02 -18.86
N ALA A 215 -16.70 -13.84 -17.96
CA ALA A 215 -18.04 -14.38 -18.12
C ALA A 215 -19.11 -13.28 -18.24
N PHE A 216 -18.90 -12.16 -17.54
CA PHE A 216 -19.69 -10.94 -17.66
C PHE A 216 -18.83 -9.71 -17.32
N PRO A 217 -19.09 -8.55 -17.94
CA PRO A 217 -18.44 -7.31 -17.56
C PRO A 217 -19.08 -6.75 -16.28
N ILE A 218 -18.25 -6.25 -15.35
CA ILE A 218 -18.74 -5.42 -14.22
C ILE A 218 -19.16 -4.05 -14.75
N VAL A 219 -18.37 -3.48 -15.65
CA VAL A 219 -18.57 -2.18 -16.31
C VAL A 219 -18.28 -2.31 -17.80
N LEU A 220 -18.88 -1.45 -18.61
CA LEU A 220 -18.64 -1.44 -20.06
C LEU A 220 -17.24 -0.89 -20.40
N ASP A 221 -16.53 -1.57 -21.31
CA ASP A 221 -15.13 -1.30 -21.62
C ASP A 221 -14.87 0.00 -22.40
N ASP A 222 -15.91 0.62 -22.96
CA ASP A 222 -15.83 1.81 -23.82
C ASP A 222 -15.74 3.13 -23.05
N THR A 223 -15.57 3.08 -21.73
CA THR A 223 -15.75 4.25 -20.87
C THR A 223 -14.44 4.72 -20.22
N ASP A 224 -14.20 6.03 -20.21
CA ASP A 224 -13.08 6.66 -19.49
C ASP A 224 -13.38 6.70 -17.99
N PHE A 225 -12.76 5.80 -17.23
CA PHE A 225 -12.94 5.67 -15.78
C PHE A 225 -12.11 6.64 -14.95
N ARG A 226 -11.38 7.58 -15.57
CA ARG A 226 -10.56 8.53 -14.81
C ARG A 226 -11.42 9.30 -13.82
N HIS A 227 -11.05 9.17 -12.55
CA HIS A 227 -11.75 9.76 -11.41
C HIS A 227 -13.18 9.26 -11.15
N ALA A 228 -13.61 8.14 -11.76
CA ALA A 228 -14.92 7.53 -11.50
C ALA A 228 -15.15 7.26 -10.00
N TYR A 229 -14.09 6.90 -9.29
CA TYR A 229 -14.12 6.65 -7.84
C TYR A 229 -14.70 7.82 -7.02
N LYS A 230 -14.59 9.07 -7.50
CA LYS A 230 -15.12 10.26 -6.81
C LYS A 230 -16.64 10.32 -6.78
N THR A 231 -17.29 9.45 -7.55
CA THR A 231 -18.74 9.45 -7.75
C THR A 231 -19.40 8.19 -7.23
N ILE A 232 -18.61 7.29 -6.62
CA ILE A 232 -19.13 6.08 -5.98
C ILE A 232 -20.07 6.50 -4.86
N HIS A 233 -21.26 5.92 -4.88
CA HIS A 233 -22.25 6.02 -3.83
C HIS A 233 -22.77 4.62 -3.55
N ILE A 234 -22.67 4.18 -2.29
CA ILE A 234 -23.01 2.82 -1.87
C ILE A 234 -24.16 2.89 -0.87
N GLU A 235 -25.27 2.24 -1.20
CA GLU A 235 -26.48 2.20 -0.36
C GLU A 235 -26.73 0.77 0.14
N PRO A 236 -26.61 0.52 1.46
CA PRO A 236 -27.03 -0.74 2.06
C PRO A 236 -28.52 -0.97 1.80
N GLN A 237 -28.86 -2.15 1.30
CA GLN A 237 -30.24 -2.53 0.99
C GLN A 237 -30.91 -3.31 2.13
N ASP A 238 -30.09 -3.91 2.99
CA ASP A 238 -30.59 -4.60 4.17
C ASP A 238 -30.84 -3.57 5.27
N GLY A 239 -32.11 -3.45 5.68
CA GLY A 239 -32.42 -2.72 6.90
C GLY A 239 -31.65 -3.37 8.05
N PHE A 240 -30.92 -2.59 8.85
CA PHE A 240 -29.99 -2.99 9.93
C PHE A 240 -30.62 -3.79 11.10
N THR A 241 -31.59 -4.66 10.82
CA THR A 241 -32.33 -5.48 11.77
C THR A 241 -31.83 -6.92 11.74
N GLY A 242 -31.42 -7.47 12.89
CA GLY A 242 -31.01 -8.87 13.00
C GLY A 242 -29.53 -9.16 12.71
N LEU A 243 -28.63 -8.26 13.08
CA LEU A 243 -27.18 -8.42 12.88
C LEU A 243 -26.56 -9.50 13.80
N PRO A 244 -25.50 -10.22 13.35
CA PRO A 244 -24.94 -10.20 11.99
C PRO A 244 -25.82 -10.97 10.99
N LEU A 245 -25.88 -10.49 9.74
CA LEU A 245 -26.63 -11.15 8.67
C LEU A 245 -25.79 -12.25 8.01
N GLU A 246 -26.45 -13.25 7.42
CA GLU A 246 -25.78 -14.25 6.57
C GLU A 246 -25.18 -13.59 5.32
N LYS A 247 -25.83 -12.54 4.82
CA LYS A 247 -25.43 -11.78 3.65
C LYS A 247 -25.73 -10.29 3.83
N TYR A 248 -24.91 -9.46 3.20
CA TYR A 248 -25.07 -8.02 3.13
C TYR A 248 -25.20 -7.58 1.67
N SER A 249 -26.21 -6.76 1.38
CA SER A 249 -26.64 -6.39 0.04
C SER A 249 -26.47 -4.90 -0.15
N PHE A 250 -25.88 -4.50 -1.28
CA PHE A 250 -25.54 -3.12 -1.58
C PHE A 250 -25.96 -2.76 -3.00
N GLU A 251 -26.53 -1.57 -3.14
CA GLU A 251 -26.63 -0.90 -4.42
C GLU A 251 -25.43 0.06 -4.56
N VAL A 252 -24.69 -0.06 -5.65
CA VAL A 252 -23.55 0.80 -5.96
C VAL A 252 -23.88 1.63 -7.18
N LYS A 253 -23.90 2.95 -7.03
CA LYS A 253 -24.08 3.91 -8.11
C LYS A 253 -22.77 4.65 -8.34
N PHE A 254 -22.38 4.86 -9.59
CA PHE A 254 -21.25 5.74 -9.92
C PHE A 254 -21.40 6.29 -11.34
N LYS A 255 -20.72 7.41 -11.60
CA LYS A 255 -20.54 7.94 -12.95
C LYS A 255 -19.22 7.38 -13.50
N PRO A 256 -19.26 6.57 -14.57
CA PRO A 256 -18.05 6.10 -15.21
C PRO A 256 -17.10 7.23 -15.61
N ASN A 257 -17.64 8.29 -16.23
CA ASN A 257 -16.93 9.55 -16.46
C ASN A 257 -17.58 10.63 -15.57
N PRO A 258 -16.87 11.18 -14.58
CA PRO A 258 -17.42 12.21 -13.69
C PRO A 258 -17.91 13.48 -14.40
N ASN A 259 -17.41 13.76 -15.60
CA ASN A 259 -17.81 14.92 -16.40
C ASN A 259 -19.04 14.66 -17.28
N ASP A 260 -19.52 13.42 -17.35
CA ASP A 260 -20.75 13.08 -18.05
C ASP A 260 -21.91 13.00 -17.06
N ASP A 261 -22.70 14.07 -17.00
CA ASP A 261 -23.86 14.15 -16.11
C ASP A 261 -25.02 13.26 -16.56
N ASN A 262 -24.99 12.73 -17.77
CA ASN A 262 -26.10 11.97 -18.32
C ASN A 262 -25.98 10.48 -17.99
N VAL A 263 -24.80 9.99 -17.61
CA VAL A 263 -24.55 8.55 -17.46
C VAL A 263 -24.28 8.19 -16.00
N THR A 264 -25.05 7.23 -15.48
CA THR A 264 -24.78 6.59 -14.18
C THR A 264 -24.94 5.09 -14.32
N ASP A 265 -23.92 4.35 -13.89
CA ASP A 265 -23.94 2.90 -13.80
C ASP A 265 -24.42 2.48 -12.41
N ILE A 266 -25.24 1.43 -12.39
CA ILE A 266 -25.84 0.90 -11.17
C ILE A 266 -25.54 -0.59 -11.09
N LEU A 267 -24.90 -0.99 -10.00
CA LEU A 267 -24.58 -2.38 -9.68
C LEU A 267 -25.31 -2.81 -8.41
N TYR A 268 -25.66 -4.07 -8.36
CA TYR A 268 -26.05 -4.78 -7.15
C TYR A 268 -24.90 -5.68 -6.72
N MET A 269 -24.53 -5.63 -5.44
CA MET A 269 -23.47 -6.46 -4.88
C MET A 269 -23.94 -7.15 -3.60
N GLU A 270 -23.61 -8.43 -3.46
CA GLU A 270 -23.81 -9.17 -2.21
C GLU A 270 -22.47 -9.59 -1.62
N VAL A 271 -22.34 -9.46 -0.30
CA VAL A 271 -21.20 -9.88 0.51
C VAL A 271 -21.65 -10.99 1.45
N ASP A 272 -20.87 -12.06 1.52
CA ASP A 272 -21.05 -13.12 2.51
C ASP A 272 -20.63 -12.62 3.90
N GLY A 273 -21.54 -12.65 4.86
CA GLY A 273 -21.32 -12.09 6.19
C GLY A 273 -20.34 -12.89 7.05
N SER A 274 -20.03 -14.14 6.69
CA SER A 274 -19.08 -14.97 7.42
C SER A 274 -17.64 -14.80 6.95
N THR A 275 -17.45 -14.49 5.67
CA THR A 275 -16.13 -14.41 5.03
C THR A 275 -15.73 -12.99 4.66
N ASN A 276 -16.66 -12.03 4.67
CA ASN A 276 -16.47 -10.68 4.14
C ASN A 276 -15.93 -10.70 2.70
N LYS A 277 -16.51 -11.58 1.87
CA LYS A 277 -16.19 -11.70 0.44
C LYS A 277 -17.41 -11.39 -0.39
N ILE A 278 -17.21 -10.69 -1.51
CA ILE A 278 -18.25 -10.46 -2.49
C ILE A 278 -18.61 -11.80 -3.13
N ILE A 279 -19.88 -12.19 -3.03
CA ILE A 279 -20.43 -13.43 -3.61
C ILE A 279 -21.19 -13.19 -4.90
N LYS A 280 -21.62 -11.94 -5.14
CA LYS A 280 -22.40 -11.58 -6.32
C LYS A 280 -22.12 -10.15 -6.75
N ILE A 281 -21.98 -9.94 -8.06
CA ILE A 281 -21.98 -8.63 -8.71
C ILE A 281 -22.92 -8.73 -9.90
N GLU A 282 -23.90 -7.83 -9.97
CA GLU A 282 -24.89 -7.80 -11.05
C GLU A 282 -25.07 -6.37 -11.54
N ALA A 283 -24.89 -6.14 -12.85
CA ALA A 283 -25.20 -4.85 -13.45
C ALA A 283 -26.73 -4.70 -13.57
N ILE A 284 -27.31 -3.80 -12.77
CA ILE A 284 -28.75 -3.53 -12.77
C ILE A 284 -29.13 -2.70 -14.00
N GLY A 285 -28.25 -1.80 -14.42
CA GLY A 285 -28.40 -1.03 -15.64
C GLY A 285 -27.54 0.22 -15.69
N ARG A 286 -27.57 0.86 -16.85
CA ARG A 286 -27.00 2.19 -17.10
C ARG A 286 -28.15 3.18 -17.28
N LYS A 287 -28.23 4.17 -16.41
CA LYS A 287 -29.17 5.28 -16.55
C LYS A 287 -28.55 6.32 -17.48
N VAL A 288 -29.24 6.62 -18.58
CA VAL A 288 -28.91 7.69 -19.51
C VAL A 288 -30.03 8.73 -19.46
N ILE A 289 -29.72 9.98 -19.12
CA ILE A 289 -30.67 11.10 -19.04
C ILE A 289 -30.58 11.96 -20.31
#